data_AF-A0A3D8IJQ5-F1
#
_entry.id   AF-A0A3D8IJQ5-F1
#
_cell.length_a   1.000
_cell.length_b   1.000
_cell.length_c   1.000
_cell.angle_alpha   90.00
_cell.angle_beta   90.00
_cell.angle_gamma   90.00
#
_symmetry.space_group_name_H-M   'P 1'
#
loop_
_entity.id
_entity.type
_entity.pdbx_description
1 polymer ?
#
loop_
_entity_poly.entity_id
_entity_poly.type
_entity_poly.pdbx_seq_one_letter_code
_entity_poly.pdbx_strand_id
1 'polypeptide(L)'
;MKNVFDRFIQNIDNIKETWQIVEFFENEFEKFREEVGNYQSNISKEQENLKKIRNEHLELQESVKKIKEELEKLKEEKDKLKDENNLDSIDNLRKNVPIRALQKVDIRLKDGIVVKANPASDVYSKEIVEKYIISLRELKSLKSRLMDSDLENAKLRNEIKDLKQERKII
;
A
#
# COMPACT_ATOMS: atom_id res chain seq x y z
N MET A 1 -13.87 28.96 44.94
CA MET A 1 -14.38 29.69 46.13
C MET A 1 -13.28 30.30 47.01
N LYS A 2 -12.19 29.61 47.37
CA LYS A 2 -11.11 30.21 48.20
C LYS A 2 -10.58 31.55 47.63
N ASN A 3 -10.33 31.61 46.32
CA ASN A 3 -9.82 32.81 45.64
C ASN A 3 -10.73 34.05 45.64
N VAL A 4 -12.05 33.92 45.85
CA VAL A 4 -12.98 35.07 45.86
C VAL A 4 -12.97 35.72 47.23
N PHE A 5 -13.00 34.91 48.28
CA PHE A 5 -12.87 35.40 49.66
C PHE A 5 -11.48 35.97 49.95
N ASP A 6 -10.41 35.38 49.39
CA ASP A 6 -9.07 35.93 49.51
C ASP A 6 -8.96 37.31 48.82
N ARG A 7 -9.59 37.48 47.65
CA ARG A 7 -9.69 38.78 46.95
C ARG A 7 -10.53 39.79 47.72
N PHE A 8 -11.61 39.34 48.36
CA PHE A 8 -12.42 40.18 49.22
C PHE A 8 -11.64 40.68 50.44
N ILE A 9 -10.92 39.78 51.14
CA ILE A 9 -10.09 40.13 52.29
C ILE A 9 -8.99 41.13 51.90
N GLN A 10 -8.36 40.96 50.73
CA GLN A 10 -7.36 41.90 50.21
C GLN A 10 -7.94 43.29 49.87
N ASN A 11 -9.24 43.38 49.61
CA ASN A 11 -9.93 44.64 49.28
C ASN A 11 -10.72 45.22 50.45
N ILE A 12 -10.68 44.61 51.64
CA ILE A 12 -11.58 44.95 52.75
C ILE A 12 -11.34 46.38 53.27
N ASP A 13 -10.09 46.85 53.24
CA ASP A 13 -9.70 48.20 53.66
C ASP A 13 -10.28 49.29 52.73
N ASN A 14 -10.69 48.93 51.52
CA ASN A 14 -11.32 49.83 50.55
C ASN A 14 -12.85 49.90 50.71
N ILE A 15 -13.45 49.03 51.53
CA ILE A 15 -14.90 48.95 51.74
C ILE A 15 -15.27 49.79 52.96
N LYS A 16 -16.03 50.85 52.72
CA LYS A 16 -16.48 51.79 53.76
C LYS A 16 -17.92 51.55 54.18
N GLU A 17 -18.74 51.03 53.27
CA GLU A 17 -20.16 50.85 53.47
C GLU A 17 -20.61 49.42 53.14
N THR A 18 -21.57 48.90 53.91
CA THR A 18 -22.03 47.51 53.83
C THR A 18 -22.59 47.13 52.45
N TRP A 19 -23.16 48.08 51.70
CA TRP A 19 -23.68 47.82 50.36
C TRP A 19 -22.57 47.48 49.34
N GLN A 20 -21.33 47.96 49.55
CA GLN A 20 -20.20 47.67 48.67
C GLN A 20 -19.76 46.21 48.77
N ILE A 21 -19.99 45.57 49.92
CA ILE A 21 -19.77 44.13 50.09
C ILE A 21 -20.76 43.36 49.21
N VAL A 22 -22.03 43.76 49.22
CA VAL A 22 -23.08 43.13 48.41
C VAL A 22 -22.74 43.29 46.93
N GLU A 23 -22.40 44.51 46.49
CA GLU A 23 -22.01 44.80 45.10
C GLU A 23 -20.78 43.99 44.65
N PHE A 24 -19.77 43.83 45.52
CA PHE A 24 -18.60 43.00 45.20
C PHE A 24 -19.00 41.55 44.91
N PHE A 25 -19.80 40.95 45.78
CA PHE A 25 -20.21 39.56 45.59
C PHE A 25 -21.18 39.41 44.42
N GLU A 26 -22.10 40.35 44.19
CA GLU A 26 -22.99 40.34 43.02
C GLU A 26 -22.19 40.36 41.72
N ASN A 27 -21.18 41.22 41.61
CA ASN A 27 -20.29 41.26 40.45
C ASN A 27 -19.51 39.96 40.24
N GLU A 28 -18.98 39.35 41.32
CA GLU A 28 -18.30 38.05 41.20
C GLU A 28 -19.27 36.91 40.88
N PHE A 29 -20.51 36.96 41.37
CA PHE A 29 -21.57 36.02 40.97
C PHE A 29 -21.92 36.16 39.49
N GLU A 30 -21.99 37.38 38.97
CA GLU A 30 -22.30 37.62 37.56
C GLU A 30 -21.19 37.06 36.66
N LYS A 31 -19.92 37.34 36.99
CA LYS A 31 -18.77 36.72 36.29
C LYS A 31 -18.83 35.20 36.32
N PHE A 32 -19.20 34.62 37.47
CA PHE A 32 -19.32 33.17 37.58
C PHE A 32 -20.46 32.63 36.71
N ARG A 33 -21.60 33.32 36.63
CA ARG A 33 -22.70 32.93 35.72
C ARG A 33 -22.24 32.97 34.26
N GLU A 34 -21.53 34.02 33.86
CA GLU A 34 -20.98 34.14 32.51
C GLU A 34 -19.99 33.01 32.20
N GLU A 35 -19.06 32.71 33.11
CA GLU A 35 -18.13 31.58 32.97
C GLU A 35 -18.87 30.25 32.83
N VAL A 36 -19.86 29.98 33.68
CA VAL A 36 -20.67 28.77 33.60
C VAL A 36 -21.41 28.68 32.26
N GLY A 37 -21.99 29.79 31.79
CA GLY A 37 -22.64 29.87 30.49
C GLY A 37 -21.67 29.59 29.33
N ASN A 38 -20.46 30.14 29.40
CA ASN A 38 -19.40 29.89 28.43
C ASN A 38 -18.98 28.40 28.43
N TYR A 39 -18.80 27.79 29.60
CA TYR A 39 -18.50 26.36 29.71
C TYR A 39 -19.61 25.50 29.12
N GLN A 40 -20.88 25.81 29.40
CA GLN A 40 -22.02 25.07 28.83
C GLN A 40 -22.07 25.19 27.30
N SER A 41 -21.80 26.37 26.76
CA SER A 41 -21.71 26.59 25.32
C SER A 41 -20.57 25.77 24.70
N ASN A 42 -19.39 25.79 25.32
CA ASN A 42 -18.23 25.04 24.86
C ASN A 42 -18.48 23.52 24.90
N ILE A 43 -19.04 23.02 26.00
CA ILE A 43 -19.42 21.60 26.13
C ILE A 43 -20.38 21.22 25.00
N SER A 44 -21.38 22.06 24.70
CA SER A 44 -22.35 21.79 23.63
C SER A 44 -21.67 21.73 22.25
N LYS A 45 -20.75 22.66 21.96
CA LYS A 45 -19.97 22.67 20.72
C LYS A 45 -19.07 21.44 20.59
N GLU A 46 -18.38 21.07 21.66
CA GLU A 46 -17.51 19.89 21.69
C GLU A 46 -18.31 18.59 21.49
N GLN A 47 -19.50 18.49 22.09
CA GLN A 47 -20.41 17.36 21.86
C GLN A 47 -20.86 17.26 20.40
N GLU A 48 -21.15 18.38 19.74
CA GLU A 48 -21.49 18.40 18.31
C GLU A 48 -20.30 17.97 17.45
N ASN A 49 -19.11 18.48 17.74
CA ASN A 49 -17.88 18.10 17.04
C ASN A 49 -17.58 16.60 17.22
N LEU A 50 -17.76 16.06 18.43
CA LEU A 50 -17.58 14.64 18.71
C LEU A 50 -18.57 13.77 17.91
N LYS A 51 -19.81 14.22 17.73
CA LYS A 51 -20.79 13.54 16.87
C LYS A 51 -20.35 13.53 15.41
N LYS A 52 -19.84 14.65 14.88
CA LYS A 52 -19.31 14.74 13.51
C LYS A 52 -18.15 13.77 13.29
N ILE A 53 -17.15 13.80 14.17
CA ILE A 53 -16.00 12.88 14.12
C ILE A 53 -16.45 11.42 14.20
N ARG A 54 -17.44 11.11 15.04
CA ARG A 54 -17.97 9.74 15.16
C ARG A 54 -18.63 9.28 13.87
N ASN A 55 -19.37 10.15 13.18
CA ASN A 55 -19.97 9.83 11.89
C ASN A 55 -18.90 9.62 10.81
N GLU A 56 -17.92 10.51 10.71
CA GLU A 56 -16.79 10.37 9.79
C GLU A 56 -16.01 9.07 10.02
N HIS A 57 -15.79 8.70 11.29
CA HIS A 57 -15.16 7.43 11.64
C HIS A 57 -15.98 6.23 11.15
N LEU A 58 -17.31 6.26 11.29
CA LEU A 58 -18.17 5.17 10.81
C LEU A 58 -18.12 5.04 9.29
N GLU A 59 -18.16 6.17 8.56
CA GLU A 59 -18.04 6.19 7.10
C GLU A 59 -16.69 5.65 6.62
N LEU A 60 -15.59 6.07 7.26
CA LEU A 60 -14.26 5.54 6.98
C LEU A 60 -14.14 4.05 7.30
N GLN A 61 -14.78 3.58 8.38
CA GLN A 61 -14.78 2.16 8.72
C GLN A 61 -15.52 1.34 7.67
N GLU A 62 -16.61 1.86 7.12
CA GLU A 62 -17.36 1.20 6.05
C GLU A 62 -16.57 1.18 4.72
N SER A 63 -15.91 2.29 4.36
CA SER A 63 -15.08 2.33 3.15
C SER A 63 -13.90 1.36 3.23
N VAL A 64 -13.25 1.26 4.40
CA VAL A 64 -12.18 0.27 4.64
C VAL A 64 -12.69 -1.16 4.47
N LYS A 65 -13.91 -1.48 4.93
CA LYS A 65 -14.51 -2.81 4.70
C LYS A 65 -14.69 -3.09 3.21
N LYS A 66 -15.25 -2.15 2.45
CA LYS A 66 -15.43 -2.30 0.99
C LYS A 66 -14.11 -2.52 0.26
N ILE A 67 -13.08 -1.73 0.59
CA ILE A 67 -11.74 -1.88 0.00
C ILE A 67 -11.15 -3.25 0.32
N LYS A 68 -11.33 -3.77 1.55
CA LYS A 68 -10.83 -5.11 1.91
C LYS A 68 -11.53 -6.20 1.10
N GLU A 69 -12.84 -6.10 0.90
CA GLU A 69 -13.60 -7.05 0.08
C GLU A 69 -13.15 -7.02 -1.39
N GLU A 70 -12.93 -5.82 -1.96
CA GLU A 70 -12.40 -5.68 -3.32
C GLU A 70 -10.98 -6.24 -3.46
N LEU A 71 -10.12 -6.00 -2.47
CA LEU A 71 -8.75 -6.52 -2.46
C LEU A 71 -8.75 -8.05 -2.43
N GLU A 72 -9.64 -8.67 -1.66
CA GLU A 72 -9.74 -10.13 -1.62
C GLU A 72 -10.23 -10.71 -2.95
N LYS A 73 -11.22 -10.08 -3.60
CA LYS A 73 -11.65 -10.46 -4.96
C LYS A 73 -10.50 -10.37 -5.98
N LEU A 74 -9.71 -9.29 -5.93
CA LEU A 74 -8.56 -9.12 -6.82
C LEU A 74 -7.45 -10.15 -6.57
N LYS A 75 -7.25 -10.57 -5.32
CA LYS A 75 -6.32 -11.68 -5.03
C LYS A 75 -6.82 -12.99 -5.62
N GLU A 76 -8.09 -13.32 -5.42
CA GLU A 76 -8.69 -14.52 -6.00
C GLU A 76 -8.58 -14.53 -7.52
N GLU A 77 -8.84 -13.39 -8.18
CA GLU A 77 -8.68 -13.25 -9.62
C GLU A 77 -7.22 -13.41 -10.06
N LYS A 78 -6.28 -12.79 -9.34
CA LYS A 78 -4.84 -12.95 -9.59
C LYS A 78 -4.39 -14.40 -9.46
N ASP A 79 -4.87 -15.12 -8.45
CA ASP A 79 -4.50 -16.50 -8.23
C ASP A 79 -5.08 -17.41 -9.32
N LYS A 80 -6.32 -17.18 -9.77
CA LYS A 80 -6.89 -17.86 -10.96
C LYS A 80 -6.05 -17.62 -12.21
N LEU A 81 -5.66 -16.38 -12.48
CA LEU A 81 -4.82 -16.04 -13.63
C LEU A 81 -3.43 -16.69 -13.55
N LYS A 82 -2.86 -16.83 -12.35
CA LYS A 82 -1.60 -17.57 -12.18
C LYS A 82 -1.75 -19.06 -12.48
N ASP A 83 -2.86 -19.66 -12.06
CA ASP A 83 -3.13 -21.06 -12.33
C ASP A 83 -3.36 -21.32 -13.83
N GLU A 84 -4.05 -20.41 -14.52
CA GLU A 84 -4.20 -20.45 -15.98
C GLU A 84 -2.87 -20.27 -16.70
N ASN A 85 -2.04 -19.30 -16.31
CA ASN A 85 -0.72 -19.09 -16.91
C ASN A 85 0.28 -20.23 -16.58
N ASN A 86 0.08 -20.95 -15.49
CA ASN A 86 0.88 -22.14 -15.19
C ASN A 86 0.60 -23.29 -16.16
N LEU A 87 -0.61 -23.43 -16.71
CA LEU A 87 -0.92 -24.45 -17.73
C LEU A 87 -0.18 -24.18 -19.05
N ASP A 88 -0.04 -22.91 -19.44
CA ASP A 88 0.61 -22.48 -20.68
C ASP A 88 2.10 -22.11 -20.53
N SER A 89 2.67 -22.28 -19.34
CA SER A 89 4.07 -21.95 -19.09
C SER A 89 4.99 -22.77 -20.01
N ILE A 90 5.90 -22.08 -20.72
CA ILE A 90 6.92 -22.67 -21.62
C ILE A 90 7.66 -23.85 -20.97
N ASP A 91 7.81 -23.84 -19.64
CA ASP A 91 8.44 -24.90 -18.87
C ASP A 91 7.61 -26.20 -18.82
N ASN A 92 6.28 -26.13 -18.86
CA ASN A 92 5.41 -27.31 -18.96
C ASN A 92 5.36 -27.86 -20.39
N LEU A 93 5.39 -27.00 -21.41
CA LEU A 93 5.60 -27.40 -22.81
C LEU A 93 6.95 -28.11 -23.03
N ARG A 94 8.03 -27.61 -22.41
CA ARG A 94 9.37 -28.23 -22.45
C ARG A 94 9.42 -29.61 -21.79
N LYS A 95 8.63 -29.83 -20.73
CA LYS A 95 8.56 -31.14 -20.05
C LYS A 95 7.77 -32.17 -20.84
N ASN A 96 6.68 -31.76 -21.49
CA ASN A 96 5.76 -32.68 -22.16
C ASN A 96 6.07 -32.92 -23.64
N VAL A 97 6.76 -31.99 -24.30
CA VAL A 97 7.23 -32.18 -25.68
C VAL A 97 8.75 -32.06 -25.68
N PRO A 98 9.50 -33.17 -25.73
CA PRO A 98 10.92 -33.09 -25.94
C PRO A 98 11.14 -32.53 -27.35
N ILE A 99 11.54 -31.25 -27.43
CA ILE A 99 11.96 -30.61 -28.67
C ILE A 99 13.22 -31.35 -29.14
N ARG A 100 13.04 -32.36 -29.96
CA ARG A 100 14.12 -33.11 -30.62
C ARG A 100 14.16 -32.68 -32.07
N ALA A 101 15.37 -32.60 -32.63
CA ALA A 101 15.52 -32.41 -34.06
C ALA A 101 14.75 -33.52 -34.79
N LEU A 102 13.93 -33.13 -35.78
CA LEU A 102 13.24 -34.08 -36.63
C LEU A 102 14.31 -34.98 -37.29
N GLN A 103 14.11 -36.29 -37.29
CA GLN A 103 15.06 -37.21 -37.93
C GLN A 103 14.68 -37.45 -39.39
N LYS A 104 13.38 -37.44 -39.69
CA LYS A 104 12.79 -37.65 -41.02
C LYS A 104 11.55 -36.78 -41.17
N VAL A 105 11.33 -36.27 -42.37
CA VAL A 105 10.15 -35.49 -42.74
C VAL A 105 9.45 -36.13 -43.93
N ASP A 106 8.12 -36.16 -43.87
CA ASP A 106 7.27 -36.66 -44.95
C ASP A 106 6.93 -35.49 -45.88
N ILE A 107 7.43 -35.53 -47.11
CA ILE A 107 7.18 -34.52 -48.14
C ILE A 107 6.07 -35.02 -49.06
N ARG A 108 4.96 -34.29 -49.14
CA ARG A 108 3.91 -34.55 -50.13
C ARG A 108 4.22 -33.82 -51.43
N LEU A 109 4.39 -34.60 -52.50
CA LEU A 109 4.52 -34.09 -53.86
C LEU A 109 3.14 -33.77 -54.44
N LYS A 110 3.11 -32.95 -55.50
CA LYS A 110 1.86 -32.50 -56.15
C LYS A 110 0.99 -33.67 -56.66
N ASP A 111 1.62 -34.81 -56.94
CA ASP A 111 0.96 -36.04 -57.41
C ASP A 111 0.39 -36.91 -56.28
N GLY A 112 0.40 -36.41 -55.03
CA GLY A 112 -0.12 -37.10 -53.85
C GLY A 112 0.84 -38.13 -53.23
N ILE A 113 2.01 -38.35 -53.84
CA ILE A 113 3.05 -39.26 -53.33
C ILE A 113 3.72 -38.64 -52.09
N VAL A 114 3.83 -39.44 -51.03
CA VAL A 114 4.57 -39.07 -49.80
C VAL A 114 5.97 -39.67 -49.86
N VAL A 115 7.00 -38.83 -49.82
CA VAL A 115 8.41 -39.24 -49.82
C VAL A 115 9.05 -38.90 -48.47
N LYS A 116 9.76 -39.85 -47.88
CA LYS A 116 10.52 -39.65 -46.64
C LYS A 116 11.88 -39.06 -46.96
N ALA A 117 12.15 -37.86 -46.47
CA ALA A 117 13.43 -37.18 -46.63
C ALA A 117 14.07 -36.88 -45.28
N ASN A 118 15.39 -36.69 -45.28
CA ASN A 118 16.07 -36.11 -44.13
C ASN A 118 15.72 -34.61 -44.08
N PRO A 119 15.49 -34.05 -42.88
CA PRO A 119 15.28 -32.61 -42.74
C PRO A 119 16.51 -31.85 -43.25
N ALA A 120 16.27 -30.66 -43.81
CA ALA A 120 17.34 -29.82 -44.33
C ALA A 120 18.37 -29.52 -43.23
N SER A 121 19.66 -29.75 -43.53
CA SER A 121 20.75 -29.47 -42.57
C SER A 121 20.89 -27.97 -42.30
N ASP A 122 20.65 -27.16 -43.33
CA ASP A 122 20.66 -25.70 -43.26
C ASP A 122 19.27 -25.16 -43.63
N VAL A 123 18.39 -25.05 -42.63
CA VAL A 123 17.05 -24.47 -42.77
C VAL A 123 17.11 -22.94 -42.92
N TYR A 124 18.16 -22.31 -42.41
CA TYR A 124 18.33 -20.86 -42.34
C TYR A 124 19.57 -20.42 -43.09
N SER A 125 19.52 -19.24 -43.72
CA SER A 125 20.71 -18.66 -44.35
C SER A 125 21.79 -18.37 -43.31
N LYS A 126 23.06 -18.39 -43.74
CA LYS A 126 24.23 -18.10 -42.87
C LYS A 126 24.07 -16.79 -42.10
N GLU A 127 23.50 -15.76 -42.74
CA GLU A 127 23.21 -14.46 -42.12
C GLU A 127 22.27 -14.56 -40.91
N ILE A 128 21.24 -15.40 -40.98
CA ILE A 128 20.29 -15.62 -39.88
C ILE A 128 20.97 -16.35 -38.73
N VAL A 129 21.81 -17.34 -39.05
CA VAL A 129 22.56 -18.11 -38.04
C VAL A 129 23.56 -17.22 -37.30
N GLU A 130 24.27 -16.34 -38.01
CA GLU A 130 25.20 -15.38 -37.41
C GLU A 130 24.47 -14.40 -36.48
N LYS A 131 23.35 -13.84 -36.92
CA LYS A 131 22.51 -12.97 -36.08
C LYS A 131 22.02 -13.70 -34.84
N TYR A 132 21.55 -14.94 -34.98
CA TYR A 132 21.11 -15.76 -33.85
C TYR A 132 22.22 -16.01 -32.83
N ILE A 133 23.45 -16.32 -33.29
CA ILE A 133 24.61 -16.52 -32.40
C ILE A 133 24.96 -15.25 -31.64
N ILE A 134 24.92 -14.09 -32.30
CA ILE A 134 25.18 -12.79 -31.67
C ILE A 134 24.11 -12.52 -30.59
N SER A 135 22.83 -12.65 -30.95
CA SER A 135 21.72 -12.47 -30.01
C SER A 135 21.77 -13.44 -28.83
N LEU A 136 22.23 -14.69 -29.03
CA LEU A 136 22.43 -15.65 -27.95
C LEU A 136 23.52 -15.20 -26.97
N ARG A 137 24.62 -14.60 -27.44
CA ARG A 137 25.66 -14.05 -26.56
C ARG A 137 25.14 -12.85 -25.77
N GLU A 138 24.42 -11.96 -26.43
CA GLU A 138 23.79 -10.80 -25.80
C GLU A 138 22.80 -11.23 -24.72
N LEU A 139 21.95 -12.22 -25.01
CA LEU A 139 20.98 -12.76 -24.05
C LEU A 139 21.68 -13.37 -22.83
N LYS A 140 22.78 -14.11 -23.02
CA LYS A 140 23.59 -14.62 -21.89
C LYS A 140 24.18 -13.48 -21.06
N SER A 141 24.68 -12.42 -21.70
CA SER A 141 25.24 -11.25 -21.00
C SER A 141 24.16 -10.50 -20.22
N LEU A 142 22.99 -10.25 -20.83
CA LEU A 142 21.85 -9.62 -20.16
C LEU A 142 21.38 -10.43 -18.95
N LYS A 143 21.29 -11.76 -19.12
CA LYS A 143 20.89 -12.66 -18.03
C LYS A 143 21.86 -12.58 -16.84
N SER A 144 23.17 -12.51 -17.09
CA SER A 144 24.17 -12.33 -16.03
C SER A 144 23.96 -11.01 -15.29
N ARG A 145 23.83 -9.89 -16.03
CA ARG A 145 23.62 -8.56 -15.44
C ARG A 145 22.33 -8.47 -14.64
N LEU A 146 21.28 -9.12 -15.11
CA LEU A 146 20.00 -9.21 -14.39
C LEU A 146 20.18 -9.94 -13.06
N MET A 147 20.88 -11.08 -13.07
CA MET A 147 21.15 -11.86 -11.86
C MET A 147 21.99 -11.06 -10.84
N ASP A 148 22.98 -10.30 -11.31
CA ASP A 148 23.77 -9.41 -10.45
C ASP A 148 22.89 -8.31 -9.82
N SER A 149 22.01 -7.71 -10.63
CA SER A 149 21.06 -6.67 -10.17
C SER A 149 20.04 -7.22 -9.17
N ASP A 150 19.54 -8.44 -9.38
CA ASP A 150 18.62 -9.10 -8.44
C ASP A 150 19.29 -9.38 -7.09
N LEU A 151 20.57 -9.76 -7.11
CA LEU A 151 21.36 -9.99 -5.90
C LEU A 151 21.61 -8.66 -5.15
N GLU A 152 21.90 -7.59 -5.86
CA GLU A 152 22.03 -6.24 -5.27
C GLU A 152 20.71 -5.75 -4.68
N ASN A 153 19.60 -5.89 -5.40
CA ASN A 153 18.27 -5.56 -4.90
C ASN A 153 17.91 -6.36 -3.63
N ALA A 154 18.29 -7.63 -3.57
CA ALA A 154 18.09 -8.45 -2.38
C ALA A 154 18.90 -7.92 -1.18
N LYS A 155 20.15 -7.51 -1.40
CA LYS A 155 21.00 -6.88 -0.38
C LYS A 155 20.38 -5.58 0.14
N LEU A 156 20.00 -4.66 -0.76
CA LEU A 156 19.39 -3.38 -0.40
C LEU A 156 18.09 -3.55 0.38
N ARG A 157 17.27 -4.56 0.02
CA ARG A 157 16.04 -4.88 0.76
C ARG A 157 16.33 -5.30 2.20
N ASN A 158 17.39 -6.08 2.43
CA ASN A 158 17.81 -6.47 3.77
C ASN A 158 18.33 -5.26 4.56
N GLU A 159 19.18 -4.44 3.95
CA GLU A 159 19.70 -3.22 4.58
C GLU A 159 18.58 -2.26 4.98
N ILE A 160 17.59 -2.03 4.11
CA ILE A 160 16.40 -1.23 4.43
C ILE A 160 15.60 -1.83 5.58
N LYS A 161 15.51 -3.16 5.66
CA LYS A 161 14.82 -3.85 6.75
C LYS A 161 15.54 -3.63 8.08
N ASP A 162 16.86 -3.75 8.09
CA ASP A 162 17.71 -3.57 9.27
C ASP A 162 17.63 -2.12 9.78
N LEU A 163 17.77 -1.14 8.87
CA LEU A 163 17.61 0.30 9.20
C LEU A 163 16.22 0.63 9.77
N LYS A 164 15.16 -0.02 9.27
CA LYS A 164 13.80 0.16 9.80
C LYS A 164 13.63 -0.47 11.19
N GLN A 165 14.36 -1.53 11.50
CA GLN A 165 14.35 -2.14 12.83
C GLN A 165 15.10 -1.25 13.83
N GLU A 166 16.26 -0.72 13.46
CA GLU A 166 17.04 0.21 14.29
C GLU A 166 16.24 1.48 14.64
N ARG A 167 15.53 2.08 13.65
CA ARG A 167 14.68 3.26 13.88
C ARG A 167 13.45 3.02 14.76
N LYS A 168 13.03 1.77 14.96
CA LYS A 168 11.92 1.43 15.87
C LYS A 168 12.35 1.27 17.33
N ILE A 169 13.66 1.22 17.58
CA ILE A 169 14.25 0.97 18.90
C ILE A 169 14.67 2.30 19.57
N ILE A 170 14.66 3.42 18.83
CA ILE A 170 14.85 4.79 19.32
C ILE A 170 13.49 5.45 19.50
#